data_AF-D3NR38-F1
#
_entry.id   AF-D3NR38-F1
#
_cell.length_a   1.000
_cell.length_b   1.000
_cell.length_c   1.000
_cell.angle_alpha   90.00
_cell.angle_beta   90.00
_cell.angle_gamma   90.00
#
_symmetry.space_group_name_H-M   'P 1'
#
loop_
_entity.id
_entity.type
_entity.pdbx_description
1 polymer ?
#
loop_
_entity_poly.entity_id
_entity_poly.type
_entity_poly.pdbx_seq_one_letter_code
_entity_poly.pdbx_strand_id
1 'polypeptide(L)'
;MTKPRNGGNLNLPEQEVTVRLLAARIVGRDGWHLEESTQDADGFREALAQRGMAVAELVEIEHWTLRVPADEPFTPSNRFHDTAYRAGWGYDAGADCWHASHERDRRFPGPTLNVDRLDVTYALPDVGWIDTTIRAGERVIEFSMSEVFDPIPALLNWLERLAGGSFGRISMDVEGWYVDFHCFAEGDRVRFVVEEGWDGRSMALDIRIDRIALLAGLYCPLVALWESDAFARAYMHWDFASVERDTLDPAWERRTDDDDPERLTPIPIRSPRIDAVLRAAGWNW
;
A
#
# COMPACT_ATOMS: atom_id res chain seq x y z
N MET A 1 7.46 -49.26 -31.15
CA MET A 1 8.14 -48.42 -30.14
C MET A 1 7.12 -47.41 -29.64
N THR A 2 6.48 -47.73 -28.53
CA THR A 2 5.45 -46.89 -27.90
C THR A 2 6.05 -46.50 -26.55
N LYS A 3 6.38 -45.21 -26.36
CA LYS A 3 6.84 -44.70 -25.06
C LYS A 3 5.66 -44.76 -24.09
N PRO A 4 5.81 -45.31 -22.87
CA PRO A 4 4.80 -45.16 -21.84
C PRO A 4 4.84 -43.73 -21.31
N ARG A 5 3.66 -43.10 -21.25
CA ARG A 5 3.41 -41.88 -20.48
C ARG A 5 3.42 -42.25 -19.00
N ASN A 6 4.48 -41.90 -18.29
CA ASN A 6 4.44 -41.83 -16.83
C ASN A 6 3.69 -40.56 -16.44
N GLY A 7 2.37 -40.68 -16.29
CA GLY A 7 1.50 -39.70 -15.65
C GLY A 7 0.90 -40.30 -14.40
N GLY A 8 1.75 -40.80 -13.49
CA GLY A 8 1.32 -41.11 -12.14
C GLY A 8 1.38 -39.82 -11.35
N ASN A 9 0.23 -39.17 -11.15
CA ASN A 9 0.04 -38.32 -9.96
C ASN A 9 0.16 -39.25 -8.76
N LEU A 10 1.38 -39.43 -8.28
CA LEU A 10 1.61 -39.93 -6.93
C LEU A 10 1.02 -38.84 -6.03
N ASN A 11 -0.16 -39.10 -5.48
CA ASN A 11 -0.65 -38.39 -4.31
C ASN A 11 0.38 -38.65 -3.20
N LEU A 12 1.42 -37.82 -3.14
CA LEU A 12 2.33 -37.82 -2.02
C LEU A 12 1.48 -37.51 -0.78
N PRO A 13 1.73 -38.20 0.35
CA PRO A 13 1.05 -37.87 1.58
C PRO A 13 1.29 -36.40 1.90
N GLU A 14 0.23 -35.64 2.05
CA GLU A 14 0.28 -34.24 2.46
C GLU A 14 0.13 -34.17 3.99
N GLN A 15 0.83 -33.22 4.60
CA GLN A 15 0.64 -32.84 5.99
C GLN A 15 0.21 -31.38 6.07
N GLU A 16 -0.58 -31.05 7.09
CA GLU A 16 -0.94 -29.67 7.40
C GLU A 16 0.09 -29.06 8.34
N VAL A 17 0.65 -27.92 7.94
CA VAL A 17 1.62 -27.15 8.73
C VAL A 17 1.03 -25.78 9.01
N THR A 18 0.95 -25.40 10.29
CA THR A 18 0.61 -24.05 10.70
C THR A 18 1.86 -23.19 10.70
N VAL A 19 1.81 -22.09 9.95
CA VAL A 19 2.82 -21.03 9.93
C VAL A 19 2.28 -19.83 10.68
N ARG A 20 3.11 -19.24 11.54
CA ARG A 20 2.78 -18.07 12.36
C ARG A 20 3.76 -16.96 12.01
N LEU A 21 3.26 -15.75 11.82
CA LEU A 21 4.08 -14.55 11.81
C LEU A 21 4.20 -14.03 13.24
N LEU A 22 5.39 -14.16 13.82
CA LEU A 22 5.66 -13.76 15.20
C LEU A 22 6.52 -12.50 15.24
N ALA A 23 6.20 -11.58 16.15
CA ALA A 23 6.95 -10.37 16.42
C ALA A 23 7.55 -10.41 17.83
N ALA A 24 8.87 -10.32 17.93
CA ALA A 24 9.61 -10.33 19.18
C ALA A 24 10.29 -8.99 19.43
N ARG A 25 10.03 -8.37 20.59
CA ARG A 25 10.83 -7.25 21.08
C ARG A 25 12.08 -7.82 21.73
N ILE A 26 13.23 -7.57 21.11
CA ILE A 26 14.52 -8.08 21.60
C ILE A 26 15.11 -7.07 22.59
N VAL A 27 15.56 -7.56 23.76
CA VAL A 27 16.17 -6.71 24.80
C VAL A 27 17.37 -5.97 24.21
N GLY A 28 17.38 -4.64 24.37
CA GLY A 28 18.47 -3.78 23.93
C GLY A 28 18.48 -3.45 22.43
N ARG A 29 17.45 -3.87 21.67
CA ARG A 29 17.23 -3.43 20.29
C ARG A 29 16.05 -2.46 20.24
N ASP A 30 16.08 -1.57 19.25
CA ASP A 30 14.92 -0.76 18.92
C ASP A 30 13.95 -1.55 18.03
N GLY A 31 12.66 -1.26 18.17
CA GLY A 31 11.58 -1.93 17.45
C GLY A 31 11.46 -3.43 17.72
N TRP A 32 10.96 -4.14 16.70
CA TRP A 32 10.58 -5.55 16.74
C TRP A 32 11.28 -6.35 15.65
N HIS A 33 11.61 -7.59 15.99
CA HIS A 33 12.06 -8.63 15.07
C HIS A 33 10.86 -9.47 14.63
N LEU A 34 10.61 -9.58 13.32
CA LEU A 34 9.53 -10.40 12.77
C LEU A 34 10.12 -11.62 12.05
N GLU A 35 9.47 -12.76 12.21
CA GLU A 35 9.87 -14.02 11.56
C GLU A 35 8.65 -14.94 11.39
N GLU A 36 8.60 -15.66 10.28
CA GLU A 36 7.67 -16.78 10.14
C GLU A 36 8.21 -18.00 10.88
N SER A 37 7.34 -18.67 11.65
CA SER A 37 7.70 -19.86 12.40
C SER A 37 6.61 -20.93 12.33
N THR A 38 7.01 -22.18 12.29
CA THR A 38 6.12 -23.33 12.50
C THR A 38 5.98 -23.70 13.97
N GLN A 39 6.86 -23.17 14.83
CA GLN A 39 6.81 -23.35 16.26
C GLN A 39 5.70 -22.49 16.87
N ASP A 40 5.28 -22.84 18.08
CA ASP A 40 4.45 -21.96 18.91
C ASP A 40 5.30 -20.84 19.56
N ALA A 41 4.64 -20.01 20.35
CA ALA A 41 5.28 -18.86 21.00
C ALA A 41 6.47 -19.25 21.91
N ASP A 42 6.34 -20.35 22.65
CA ASP A 42 7.38 -20.81 23.57
C ASP A 42 8.57 -21.40 22.79
N GLY A 43 8.30 -22.26 21.81
CA GLY A 43 9.35 -22.81 20.94
C GLY A 43 10.10 -21.74 20.16
N PHE A 44 9.40 -20.71 19.68
CA PHE A 44 10.03 -19.58 18.99
C PHE A 44 10.89 -18.73 19.94
N ARG A 45 10.42 -18.49 21.18
CA ARG A 45 11.21 -17.81 22.21
C ARG A 45 12.49 -18.59 22.55
N GLU A 46 12.41 -19.91 22.67
CA GLU A 46 13.58 -20.77 22.86
C GLU A 46 14.55 -20.69 21.67
N ALA A 47 14.04 -20.73 20.44
CA ALA A 47 14.85 -20.60 19.23
C ALA A 47 15.55 -19.24 19.14
N LEU A 48 14.89 -18.14 19.53
CA LEU A 48 15.54 -16.82 19.64
C LEU A 48 16.60 -16.78 20.75
N ALA A 49 16.34 -17.39 21.90
CA ALA A 49 17.31 -17.49 22.99
C ALA A 49 18.57 -18.26 22.58
N GLN A 50 18.42 -19.36 21.84
CA GLN A 50 19.55 -20.13 21.27
C GLN A 50 20.38 -19.30 20.28
N ARG A 51 19.77 -18.31 19.62
CA ARG A 51 20.44 -17.31 18.76
C ARG A 51 21.03 -16.12 19.53
N GLY A 52 20.99 -16.15 20.87
CA GLY A 52 21.49 -15.07 21.72
C GLY A 52 20.57 -13.83 21.77
N MET A 53 19.31 -13.98 21.37
CA MET A 53 18.33 -12.89 21.37
C MET A 53 17.37 -13.05 22.55
N ALA A 54 17.58 -12.28 23.61
CA ALA A 54 16.68 -12.28 24.76
C ALA A 54 15.38 -11.55 24.40
N VAL A 55 14.24 -12.24 24.54
CA VAL A 55 12.91 -11.72 24.17
C VAL A 55 12.26 -11.02 25.37
N ALA A 56 12.05 -9.72 25.28
CA ALA A 56 11.30 -8.94 26.27
C ALA A 56 9.78 -9.17 26.12
N GLU A 57 9.30 -9.14 24.89
CA GLU A 57 7.89 -9.24 24.54
C GLU A 57 7.74 -10.06 23.26
N LEU A 58 6.65 -10.82 23.14
CA LEU A 58 6.36 -11.63 21.97
C LEU A 58 4.87 -11.52 21.65
N VAL A 59 4.55 -11.31 20.37
CA VAL A 59 3.19 -11.17 19.86
C VAL A 59 3.05 -12.02 18.60
N GLU A 60 1.94 -12.75 18.46
CA GLU A 60 1.54 -13.35 17.19
C GLU A 60 0.74 -12.31 16.40
N ILE A 61 1.18 -12.00 15.18
CA ILE A 61 0.52 -11.06 14.29
C ILE A 61 -0.61 -11.77 13.56
N GLU A 62 -0.31 -12.92 12.94
CA GLU A 62 -1.23 -13.69 12.11
C GLU A 62 -0.73 -15.14 11.99
N HIS A 63 -1.61 -16.07 11.65
CA HIS A 63 -1.25 -17.45 11.30
C HIS A 63 -2.08 -17.98 10.14
N TRP A 64 -1.52 -18.96 9.43
CA TRP A 64 -2.19 -19.66 8.34
C TRP A 64 -1.76 -21.12 8.29
N THR A 65 -2.55 -21.96 7.64
CA THR A 65 -2.27 -23.38 7.48
C THR A 65 -2.00 -23.69 6.02
N LEU A 66 -0.92 -24.42 5.76
CA LEU A 66 -0.51 -24.86 4.44
C LEU A 66 -0.55 -26.39 4.37
N ARG A 67 -0.86 -26.93 3.19
CA ARG A 67 -0.64 -28.34 2.88
C ARG A 67 0.70 -28.48 2.16
N VAL A 68 1.56 -29.32 2.71
CA VAL A 68 2.91 -29.53 2.21
C VAL A 68 3.20 -31.02 2.08
N PRO A 69 4.12 -31.44 1.19
CA PRO A 69 4.56 -32.82 1.13
C PRO A 69 5.07 -33.31 2.49
N ALA A 70 4.67 -34.51 2.92
CA ALA A 70 5.03 -35.05 4.23
C ALA A 70 6.47 -35.58 4.31
N ASP A 71 7.16 -35.70 3.18
CA ASP A 71 8.51 -36.25 3.06
C ASP A 71 9.63 -35.20 3.21
N GLU A 72 9.29 -33.91 3.28
CA GLU A 72 10.27 -32.83 3.39
C GLU A 72 10.02 -31.92 4.61
N PRO A 73 11.08 -31.49 5.32
CA PRO A 73 10.95 -30.45 6.35
C PRO A 73 10.48 -29.13 5.74
N PHE A 74 9.33 -28.62 6.18
CA PHE A 74 8.86 -27.31 5.76
C PHE A 74 9.67 -26.20 6.41
N THR A 75 10.24 -25.32 5.60
CA THR A 75 10.90 -24.08 6.05
C THR A 75 10.08 -22.89 5.56
N PRO A 76 9.62 -22.00 6.44
CA PRO A 76 8.94 -20.79 6.03
C PRO A 76 9.80 -19.93 5.10
N SER A 77 9.17 -19.28 4.13
CA SER A 77 9.86 -18.50 3.11
C SER A 77 10.30 -17.12 3.59
N ASN A 78 9.79 -16.68 4.76
CA ASN A 78 9.96 -15.34 5.32
C ASN A 78 9.49 -14.21 4.37
N ARG A 79 8.50 -14.50 3.51
CA ARG A 79 7.87 -13.53 2.62
C ARG A 79 6.63 -12.93 3.28
N PHE A 80 6.82 -12.37 4.47
CA PHE A 80 5.73 -11.90 5.33
C PHE A 80 5.49 -10.38 5.27
N HIS A 81 6.26 -9.64 4.46
CA HIS A 81 6.21 -8.17 4.43
C HIS A 81 4.79 -7.65 4.19
N ASP A 82 4.08 -8.17 3.19
CA ASP A 82 2.69 -7.78 2.90
C ASP A 82 1.76 -8.09 4.06
N THR A 83 1.91 -9.27 4.68
CA THR A 83 1.14 -9.68 5.85
C THR A 83 1.35 -8.71 7.02
N ALA A 84 2.61 -8.39 7.34
CA ALA A 84 2.96 -7.41 8.37
C ALA A 84 2.38 -6.03 8.04
N TYR A 85 2.53 -5.56 6.79
CA TYR A 85 2.01 -4.28 6.35
C TYR A 85 0.48 -4.21 6.43
N ARG A 86 -0.25 -5.27 6.05
CA ARG A 86 -1.71 -5.37 6.19
C ARG A 86 -2.16 -5.35 7.65
N ALA A 87 -1.42 -6.04 8.53
CA ALA A 87 -1.63 -6.00 9.98
C ALA A 87 -1.24 -4.66 10.62
N GLY A 88 -0.79 -3.70 9.82
CA GLY A 88 -0.50 -2.36 10.26
C GLY A 88 0.92 -2.15 10.79
N TRP A 89 1.81 -3.12 10.63
CA TRP A 89 3.22 -2.94 10.96
C TRP A 89 3.94 -2.11 9.89
N GLY A 90 5.08 -1.52 10.25
CA GLY A 90 5.93 -0.76 9.33
C GLY A 90 7.40 -1.05 9.60
N TYR A 91 8.19 -1.26 8.54
CA TYR A 91 9.62 -1.56 8.64
C TYR A 91 10.46 -0.29 8.53
N ASP A 92 11.26 0.02 9.56
CA ASP A 92 12.25 1.09 9.53
C ASP A 92 13.56 0.55 8.97
N ALA A 93 13.88 0.90 7.73
CA ALA A 93 15.12 0.49 7.08
C ALA A 93 16.36 1.17 7.68
N GLY A 94 16.20 2.36 8.32
CA GLY A 94 17.28 3.07 8.98
C GLY A 94 17.68 2.42 10.30
N ALA A 95 16.71 1.86 11.04
CA ALA A 95 16.91 1.14 12.29
C ALA A 95 16.99 -0.38 12.14
N ASP A 96 16.72 -0.91 10.94
CA ASP A 96 16.61 -2.35 10.64
C ASP A 96 15.67 -3.08 11.59
N CYS A 97 14.46 -2.52 11.77
CA CYS A 97 13.48 -3.07 12.70
C CYS A 97 12.04 -2.82 12.25
N TRP A 98 11.11 -3.54 12.84
CA TRP A 98 9.68 -3.31 12.64
C TRP A 98 9.09 -2.49 13.78
N HIS A 99 8.09 -1.67 13.46
CA HIS A 99 7.27 -0.98 14.44
C HIS A 99 5.84 -1.52 14.41
N ALA A 100 5.29 -1.77 15.59
CA ALA A 100 3.89 -2.14 15.73
C ALA A 100 2.98 -0.99 15.25
N SER A 101 1.72 -1.32 14.93
CA SER A 101 0.76 -0.35 14.38
C SER A 101 0.53 0.89 15.25
N HIS A 102 0.68 0.76 16.57
CA HIS A 102 0.54 1.85 17.52
C HIS A 102 1.84 2.63 17.80
N GLU A 103 2.98 2.21 17.23
CA GLU A 103 4.30 2.85 17.43
C GLU A 103 4.79 3.63 16.21
N ARG A 104 3.94 3.78 15.19
CA ARG A 104 4.32 4.32 13.87
C ARG A 104 4.94 5.71 13.89
N ASP A 105 4.58 6.56 14.84
CA ASP A 105 5.14 7.91 14.97
C ASP A 105 6.67 7.88 15.21
N ARG A 106 7.18 6.79 15.80
CA ARG A 106 8.61 6.63 16.11
C ARG A 106 9.47 6.27 14.90
N ARG A 107 8.85 5.78 13.82
CA ARG A 107 9.53 5.35 12.57
C ARG A 107 10.10 6.50 11.75
N PHE A 108 9.70 7.73 12.06
CA PHE A 108 10.10 8.93 11.31
C PHE A 108 10.90 9.87 12.21
N PRO A 109 12.16 9.54 12.55
CA PRO A 109 13.02 10.45 13.29
C PRO A 109 13.54 11.55 12.35
N GLY A 110 13.36 12.82 12.71
CA GLY A 110 13.94 13.93 11.95
C GLY A 110 13.15 15.24 12.04
N PRO A 111 13.72 16.34 11.50
CA PRO A 111 13.03 17.61 11.45
C PRO A 111 11.95 17.60 10.36
N THR A 112 10.69 17.68 10.78
CA THR A 112 9.54 17.87 9.89
C THR A 112 9.50 19.29 9.32
N LEU A 113 9.34 19.42 8.00
CA LEU A 113 9.27 20.73 7.32
C LEU A 113 7.85 21.33 7.44
N ASN A 114 7.72 22.55 7.97
CA ASN A 114 6.43 23.25 7.96
C ASN A 114 6.14 23.82 6.57
N VAL A 115 4.97 23.51 6.02
CA VAL A 115 4.51 24.04 4.72
C VAL A 115 3.05 24.49 4.80
N ASP A 116 2.68 25.51 4.06
CA ASP A 116 1.32 26.05 4.07
C ASP A 116 0.41 25.39 3.03
N ARG A 117 1.01 24.78 2.00
CA ARG A 117 0.30 24.20 0.86
C ARG A 117 1.04 22.99 0.30
N LEU A 118 0.26 22.09 -0.29
CA LEU A 118 0.72 20.97 -1.09
C LEU A 118 0.27 21.20 -2.54
N ASP A 119 1.18 21.11 -3.49
CA ASP A 119 0.88 21.18 -4.92
C ASP A 119 1.04 19.78 -5.52
N VAL A 120 -0.09 19.17 -5.91
CA VAL A 120 -0.11 17.84 -6.51
C VAL A 120 -0.54 17.94 -7.96
N THR A 121 0.12 17.20 -8.82
CA THR A 121 -0.23 17.07 -10.23
C THR A 121 -0.37 15.60 -10.57
N TYR A 122 -1.45 15.26 -11.27
CA TYR A 122 -1.71 13.95 -11.83
C TYR A 122 -1.66 14.09 -13.35
N ALA A 123 -0.81 13.31 -14.01
CA ALA A 123 -0.73 13.26 -15.47
C ALA A 123 -1.97 12.55 -16.06
N LEU A 124 -2.14 12.68 -17.37
CA LEU A 124 -3.07 11.79 -18.08
C LEU A 124 -2.54 10.35 -18.00
N PRO A 125 -3.43 9.35 -17.94
CA PRO A 125 -3.03 7.96 -17.89
C PRO A 125 -2.31 7.56 -19.18
N ASP A 126 -1.23 6.78 -19.03
CA ASP A 126 -0.51 6.14 -20.13
C ASP A 126 -0.28 4.66 -19.81
N VAL A 127 -0.90 3.78 -20.59
CA VAL A 127 -0.78 2.30 -20.50
C VAL A 127 -0.92 1.76 -19.06
N GLY A 128 -1.97 2.18 -18.36
CA GLY A 128 -2.29 1.75 -17.00
C GLY A 128 -1.64 2.59 -15.90
N TRP A 129 -0.89 3.64 -16.26
CA TRP A 129 -0.12 4.43 -15.29
C TRP A 129 -0.55 5.89 -15.23
N ILE A 130 -0.69 6.45 -14.03
CA ILE A 130 -0.84 7.89 -13.81
C ILE A 130 0.39 8.42 -13.07
N ASP A 131 1.24 9.16 -13.78
CA ASP A 131 2.37 9.85 -13.16
C ASP A 131 1.86 10.94 -12.21
N THR A 132 2.42 10.95 -11.00
CA THR A 132 2.01 11.81 -9.91
C THR A 132 3.22 12.55 -9.36
N THR A 133 3.10 13.87 -9.27
CA THR A 133 4.11 14.72 -8.63
C THR A 133 3.50 15.39 -7.41
N ILE A 134 4.19 15.31 -6.27
CA ILE A 134 3.83 16.05 -5.06
C ILE A 134 4.94 17.04 -4.73
N ARG A 135 4.59 18.33 -4.64
CA ARG A 135 5.51 19.40 -4.22
C ARG A 135 5.06 20.02 -2.90
N ALA A 136 6.02 20.17 -1.98
CA ALA A 136 5.82 20.80 -0.67
C ALA A 136 7.01 21.70 -0.34
N GLY A 137 6.87 23.00 -0.58
CA GLY A 137 8.00 23.93 -0.52
C GLY A 137 9.06 23.56 -1.57
N GLU A 138 10.29 23.31 -1.13
CA GLU A 138 11.41 22.89 -1.99
C GLU A 138 11.51 21.38 -2.21
N ARG A 139 10.65 20.58 -1.55
CA ARG A 139 10.64 19.13 -1.71
C ARG A 139 9.71 18.72 -2.83
N VAL A 140 10.17 17.79 -3.65
CA VAL A 140 9.44 17.20 -4.76
C VAL A 140 9.61 15.70 -4.69
N ILE A 141 8.51 14.96 -4.84
CA ILE A 141 8.51 13.52 -5.04
C ILE A 141 7.70 13.20 -6.29
N GLU A 142 8.11 12.15 -6.99
CA GLU A 142 7.52 11.71 -8.25
C GLU A 142 7.35 10.19 -8.18
N PHE A 143 6.15 9.72 -8.46
CA PHE A 143 5.83 8.29 -8.51
C PHE A 143 4.65 8.07 -9.47
N SER A 144 4.40 6.82 -9.87
CA SER A 144 3.27 6.48 -10.75
C SER A 144 2.24 5.65 -9.98
N MET A 145 0.96 5.81 -10.29
CA MET A 145 -0.11 4.93 -9.83
C MET A 145 -0.41 3.89 -10.91
N SER A 146 -0.56 2.61 -10.56
CA SER A 146 -0.90 1.52 -11.50
C SER A 146 -2.40 1.19 -11.42
N GLU A 147 -3.06 0.98 -12.56
CA GLU A 147 -4.41 0.42 -12.60
C GLU A 147 -4.46 -1.07 -12.26
N VAL A 148 -3.39 -1.83 -12.52
CA VAL A 148 -3.30 -3.25 -12.13
C VAL A 148 -3.56 -3.41 -10.62
N PHE A 149 -3.14 -2.41 -9.85
CA PHE A 149 -3.40 -2.27 -8.43
C PHE A 149 -4.08 -0.92 -8.12
N ASP A 150 -5.20 -0.63 -8.80
CA ASP A 150 -5.91 0.66 -8.75
C ASP A 150 -5.98 1.25 -7.31
N PRO A 151 -5.21 2.32 -7.02
CA PRO A 151 -5.17 2.90 -5.69
C PRO A 151 -6.33 3.87 -5.43
N ILE A 152 -7.11 4.26 -6.45
CA ILE A 152 -8.08 5.35 -6.37
C ILE A 152 -9.17 5.08 -5.32
N PRO A 153 -9.82 3.90 -5.27
CA PRO A 153 -10.83 3.63 -4.23
C PRO A 153 -10.26 3.71 -2.80
N ALA A 154 -9.05 3.18 -2.60
CA ALA A 154 -8.39 3.21 -1.30
C ALA A 154 -7.96 4.63 -0.92
N LEU A 155 -7.46 5.41 -1.88
CA LEU A 155 -7.06 6.81 -1.71
C LEU A 155 -8.25 7.67 -1.32
N LEU A 156 -9.38 7.54 -2.02
CA LEU A 156 -10.61 8.26 -1.70
C LEU A 156 -11.11 7.91 -0.28
N ASN A 157 -11.12 6.63 0.10
CA ASN A 157 -11.48 6.23 1.46
C ASN A 157 -10.52 6.85 2.51
N TRP A 158 -9.21 6.83 2.26
CA TRP A 158 -8.25 7.48 3.15
C TRP A 158 -8.46 9.00 3.24
N LEU A 159 -8.74 9.69 2.13
CA LEU A 159 -9.06 11.12 2.11
C LEU A 159 -10.38 11.43 2.85
N GLU A 160 -11.40 10.57 2.74
CA GLU A 160 -12.65 10.72 3.50
C GLU A 160 -12.44 10.57 5.01
N ARG A 161 -11.60 9.62 5.42
CA ARG A 161 -11.18 9.47 6.82
C ARG A 161 -10.43 10.70 7.29
N LEU A 162 -9.49 11.22 6.50
CA LEU A 162 -8.75 12.45 6.79
C LEU A 162 -9.69 13.65 6.92
N ALA A 163 -10.68 13.78 6.04
CA ALA A 163 -11.75 14.78 6.11
C ALA A 163 -12.58 14.66 7.39
N GLY A 164 -12.77 13.43 7.90
CA GLY A 164 -13.38 13.12 9.19
C GLY A 164 -12.48 13.35 10.42
N GLY A 165 -11.20 13.68 10.25
CA GLY A 165 -10.25 13.80 11.36
C GLY A 165 -9.68 12.46 11.85
N SER A 166 -9.86 11.39 11.07
CA SER A 166 -9.21 10.10 11.30
C SER A 166 -7.89 10.04 10.51
N PHE A 167 -6.79 9.83 11.23
CA PHE A 167 -5.44 9.76 10.67
C PHE A 167 -4.99 8.30 10.50
N GLY A 168 -3.99 8.06 9.68
CA GLY A 168 -3.51 6.70 9.41
C GLY A 168 -2.72 6.58 8.13
N ARG A 169 -2.61 5.35 7.62
CA ARG A 169 -1.84 5.00 6.44
C ARG A 169 -2.74 4.60 5.27
N ILE A 170 -2.28 4.89 4.05
CA ILE A 170 -2.63 4.15 2.84
C ILE A 170 -1.33 3.65 2.19
N SER A 171 -1.38 2.45 1.61
CA SER A 171 -0.29 1.84 0.86
C SER A 171 -0.76 1.65 -0.57
N MET A 172 0.04 2.11 -1.53
CA MET A 172 -0.20 1.96 -2.96
C MET A 172 0.83 0.99 -3.52
N ASP A 173 0.35 -0.07 -4.17
CA ASP A 173 1.19 -1.02 -4.89
C ASP A 173 1.37 -0.53 -6.33
N VAL A 174 2.61 -0.33 -6.72
CA VAL A 174 3.08 0.15 -8.01
C VAL A 174 3.82 -1.02 -8.65
N GLU A 175 3.10 -2.15 -8.76
CA GLU A 175 3.57 -3.43 -9.30
C GLU A 175 4.87 -3.95 -8.64
N GLY A 176 4.86 -3.98 -7.30
CA GLY A 176 5.98 -4.41 -6.47
C GLY A 176 6.84 -3.27 -5.93
N TRP A 177 6.71 -2.05 -6.47
CA TRP A 177 7.17 -0.84 -5.78
C TRP A 177 6.05 -0.30 -4.91
N TYR A 178 6.32 0.18 -3.71
CA TYR A 178 5.28 0.69 -2.81
C TYR A 178 5.43 2.18 -2.56
N VAL A 179 4.31 2.88 -2.53
CA VAL A 179 4.23 4.27 -2.06
C VAL A 179 3.24 4.34 -0.90
N ASP A 180 3.74 4.69 0.29
CA ASP A 180 2.96 4.76 1.51
C ASP A 180 2.76 6.22 1.92
N PHE A 181 1.50 6.61 2.12
CA PHE A 181 1.15 7.87 2.75
C PHE A 181 0.81 7.63 4.21
N HIS A 182 1.53 8.31 5.10
CA HIS A 182 1.29 8.33 6.53
C HIS A 182 0.80 9.71 6.95
N CYS A 183 -0.24 9.75 7.77
CA CYS A 183 -0.72 10.99 8.38
C CYS A 183 -0.90 10.79 9.87
N PHE A 184 -0.39 11.75 10.65
CA PHE A 184 -0.40 11.76 12.11
C PHE A 184 -0.99 13.06 12.64
N ALA A 185 -1.73 12.98 13.73
CA ALA A 185 -2.23 14.16 14.42
C ALA A 185 -1.07 14.88 15.13
N GLU A 186 -0.90 16.18 14.90
CA GLU A 186 0.06 17.01 15.61
C GLU A 186 -0.56 18.34 16.03
N GLY A 187 -1.33 18.30 17.12
CA GLY A 187 -2.01 19.49 17.64
C GLY A 187 -3.10 19.98 16.69
N ASP A 188 -2.94 21.21 16.19
CA ASP A 188 -3.83 21.84 15.21
C ASP A 188 -3.48 21.49 13.76
N ARG A 189 -2.34 20.85 13.53
CA ARG A 189 -1.83 20.45 12.22
C ARG A 189 -1.70 18.94 12.12
N VAL A 190 -1.28 18.48 10.95
CA VAL A 190 -0.94 17.08 10.71
C VAL A 190 0.50 16.97 10.25
N ARG A 191 1.15 15.88 10.64
CA ARG A 191 2.39 15.44 10.02
C ARG A 191 2.06 14.45 8.90
N PHE A 192 2.46 14.78 7.69
CA PHE A 192 2.29 13.97 6.49
C PHE A 192 3.65 13.47 6.04
N VAL A 193 3.78 12.15 5.95
CA VAL A 193 5.01 11.49 5.53
C VAL A 193 4.70 10.61 4.32
N VAL A 194 5.55 10.70 3.30
CA VAL A 194 5.53 9.79 2.17
C VAL A 194 6.77 8.94 2.23
N GLU A 195 6.57 7.63 2.17
CA GLU A 195 7.65 6.68 1.94
C GLU A 195 7.47 6.00 0.58
N GLU A 196 8.59 5.64 -0.03
CA GLU A 196 8.57 4.82 -1.23
C GLU A 196 9.71 3.79 -1.24
N GLY A 197 9.48 2.67 -1.90
CA GLY A 197 10.48 1.62 -2.06
C GLY A 197 9.90 0.25 -2.36
N TRP A 198 10.77 -0.68 -2.75
CA TRP A 198 10.46 -2.10 -2.89
C TRP A 198 10.73 -2.83 -1.55
N ASP A 199 11.96 -3.32 -1.37
CA ASP A 199 12.45 -3.90 -0.12
C ASP A 199 13.25 -2.85 0.66
N GLY A 200 12.63 -2.28 1.69
CA GLY A 200 13.17 -1.15 2.44
C GLY A 200 12.64 0.18 1.91
N ARG A 201 11.61 0.68 2.57
CA ARG A 201 11.01 1.97 2.23
C ARG A 201 11.89 3.10 2.75
N SER A 202 12.11 4.10 1.91
CA SER A 202 12.81 5.33 2.28
C SER A 202 11.82 6.47 2.41
N MET A 203 12.04 7.34 3.38
CA MET A 203 11.22 8.53 3.58
C MET A 203 11.54 9.56 2.49
N ALA A 204 10.59 9.78 1.58
CA ALA A 204 10.72 10.70 0.45
C ALA A 204 10.21 12.11 0.79
N LEU A 205 9.24 12.21 1.69
CA LEU A 205 8.66 13.48 2.13
C LEU A 205 8.27 13.41 3.61
N ASP A 206 8.55 14.47 4.38
CA ASP A 206 8.10 14.62 5.77
C ASP A 206 7.78 16.09 6.08
N ILE A 207 6.50 16.39 6.16
CA ILE A 207 5.99 17.76 6.30
C ILE A 207 4.96 17.89 7.41
N ARG A 208 4.85 19.11 7.94
CA ARG A 208 3.75 19.55 8.81
C ARG A 208 2.92 20.55 8.04
N ILE A 209 1.63 20.27 7.92
CA ILE A 209 0.70 21.03 7.08
C ILE A 209 -0.66 21.12 7.78
N ASP A 210 -1.45 22.14 7.45
CA ASP A 210 -2.86 22.17 7.84
C ASP A 210 -3.62 20.98 7.22
N ARG A 211 -4.52 20.36 7.98
CA ARG A 211 -5.26 19.17 7.54
C ARG A 211 -6.11 19.42 6.30
N ILE A 212 -6.75 20.58 6.24
CA ILE A 212 -7.60 20.96 5.10
C ILE A 212 -6.73 21.26 3.89
N ALA A 213 -5.60 21.93 4.07
CA ALA A 213 -4.64 22.17 2.99
C ALA A 213 -4.06 20.86 2.40
N LEU A 214 -3.75 19.87 3.23
CA LEU A 214 -3.36 18.53 2.77
C LEU A 214 -4.46 17.85 1.96
N LEU A 215 -5.68 17.83 2.52
CA LEU A 215 -6.85 17.24 1.89
C LEU A 215 -7.14 17.87 0.52
N ALA A 216 -7.17 19.21 0.46
CA ALA A 216 -7.40 19.96 -0.77
C ALA A 216 -6.29 19.73 -1.79
N GLY A 217 -5.04 19.75 -1.35
CA GLY A 217 -3.86 19.57 -2.21
C GLY A 217 -3.84 18.22 -2.92
N LEU A 218 -4.32 17.15 -2.28
CA LEU A 218 -4.43 15.82 -2.89
C LEU A 218 -5.72 15.65 -3.72
N TYR A 219 -6.86 16.02 -3.15
CA TYR A 219 -8.16 15.67 -3.71
C TYR A 219 -8.58 16.57 -4.88
N CYS A 220 -8.42 17.89 -4.77
CA CYS A 220 -8.87 18.83 -5.80
C CYS A 220 -8.22 18.59 -7.17
N PRO A 221 -6.87 18.47 -7.29
CA PRO A 221 -6.26 18.18 -8.58
C PRO A 221 -6.62 16.80 -9.13
N LEU A 222 -6.89 15.81 -8.27
CA LEU A 222 -7.35 14.49 -8.71
C LEU A 222 -8.72 14.59 -9.36
N VAL A 223 -9.69 15.23 -8.70
CA VAL A 223 -11.03 15.45 -9.27
C VAL A 223 -10.97 16.31 -10.52
N ALA A 224 -10.14 17.35 -10.55
CA ALA A 224 -9.98 18.20 -11.72
C ALA A 224 -9.45 17.42 -12.94
N LEU A 225 -8.51 16.49 -12.74
CA LEU A 225 -8.09 15.56 -13.78
C LEU A 225 -9.27 14.67 -14.19
N TRP A 226 -9.90 14.00 -13.24
CA TRP A 226 -10.92 12.98 -13.48
C TRP A 226 -12.18 13.49 -14.18
N GLU A 227 -12.58 14.72 -13.86
CA GLU A 227 -13.73 15.41 -14.48
C GLU A 227 -13.35 16.15 -15.78
N SER A 228 -12.10 16.05 -16.25
CA SER A 228 -11.66 16.72 -17.48
C SER A 228 -11.98 15.94 -18.74
N ASP A 229 -12.30 16.65 -19.83
CA ASP A 229 -12.46 16.06 -21.17
C ASP A 229 -11.19 15.33 -21.64
N ALA A 230 -10.02 15.78 -21.19
CA ALA A 230 -8.74 15.16 -21.53
C ALA A 230 -8.62 13.77 -20.92
N PHE A 231 -8.99 13.62 -19.64
CA PHE A 231 -9.01 12.32 -18.98
C PHE A 231 -10.10 11.42 -19.55
N ALA A 232 -11.29 11.94 -19.87
CA ALA A 232 -12.33 11.16 -20.53
C ALA A 232 -11.84 10.53 -21.85
N ARG A 233 -11.08 11.27 -22.67
CA ARG A 233 -10.46 10.72 -23.89
C ARG A 233 -9.32 9.74 -23.62
N ALA A 234 -8.61 9.91 -22.51
CA ALA A 234 -7.49 9.06 -22.13
C ALA A 234 -7.93 7.85 -21.28
N TYR A 235 -9.19 7.74 -20.89
CA TYR A 235 -9.65 6.76 -19.89
C TYR A 235 -9.37 5.31 -20.30
N MET A 236 -9.38 5.01 -21.60
CA MET A 236 -8.98 3.70 -22.14
C MET A 236 -7.51 3.29 -21.86
N HIS A 237 -6.67 4.26 -21.49
CA HIS A 237 -5.31 4.02 -21.01
C HIS A 237 -5.27 3.84 -19.50
N TRP A 238 -6.29 4.27 -18.75
CA TRP A 238 -6.39 3.93 -17.33
C TRP A 238 -6.93 2.53 -17.16
N ASP A 239 -8.11 2.22 -17.72
CA ASP A 239 -8.76 0.89 -17.70
C ASP A 239 -8.04 -0.12 -18.63
N PHE A 240 -6.72 -0.21 -18.48
CA PHE A 240 -5.85 -0.87 -19.44
C PHE A 240 -5.88 -2.39 -19.27
N ALA A 241 -5.87 -2.88 -18.03
CA ALA A 241 -5.77 -4.29 -17.65
C ALA A 241 -7.10 -4.91 -17.18
N SER A 242 -8.24 -4.24 -17.36
CA SER A 242 -9.53 -4.76 -16.94
C SER A 242 -9.84 -6.12 -17.61
N VAL A 243 -10.28 -7.09 -16.81
CA VAL A 243 -10.58 -8.48 -17.23
C VAL A 243 -11.62 -8.55 -18.36
N GLU A 244 -12.42 -7.50 -18.53
CA GLU A 244 -13.32 -7.34 -19.67
C GLU A 244 -12.55 -7.24 -20.99
N ARG A 245 -11.37 -6.60 -21.03
CA ARG A 245 -10.54 -6.51 -22.24
C ARG A 245 -10.00 -7.86 -22.72
N ASP A 246 -9.55 -8.71 -21.79
CA ASP A 246 -8.97 -10.02 -22.11
C ASP A 246 -10.02 -11.08 -22.47
N THR A 247 -11.28 -10.87 -22.07
CA THR A 247 -12.38 -11.81 -22.36
C THR A 247 -13.12 -11.49 -23.66
N LEU A 248 -12.77 -10.40 -24.35
CA LEU A 248 -13.53 -9.88 -25.47
C LEU A 248 -12.83 -10.06 -26.82
N ASP A 249 -13.58 -10.69 -27.72
CA ASP A 249 -13.34 -10.94 -29.15
C ASP A 249 -12.43 -9.87 -29.84
N PRO A 250 -11.48 -10.24 -30.72
CA PRO A 250 -10.70 -9.31 -31.58
C PRO A 250 -11.52 -8.33 -32.44
N ALA A 251 -12.85 -8.34 -32.35
CA ALA A 251 -13.71 -7.22 -32.72
C ALA A 251 -13.56 -5.97 -31.83
N TRP A 252 -12.97 -6.07 -30.63
CA TRP A 252 -12.80 -4.96 -29.68
C TRP A 252 -11.76 -3.93 -30.09
N GLU A 253 -10.67 -4.34 -30.76
CA GLU A 253 -9.71 -3.44 -31.41
C GLU A 253 -10.35 -2.60 -32.55
N ARG A 254 -11.57 -2.97 -32.96
CA ARG A 254 -12.30 -2.35 -34.09
C ARG A 254 -13.53 -1.55 -33.68
N ARG A 255 -13.88 -1.51 -32.38
CA ARG A 255 -14.97 -0.66 -31.88
C ARG A 255 -14.47 0.77 -31.76
N THR A 256 -15.21 1.69 -32.37
CA THR A 256 -14.98 3.13 -32.27
C THR A 256 -15.70 3.69 -31.04
N ASP A 257 -15.32 4.89 -30.59
CA ASP A 257 -15.98 5.58 -29.47
C ASP A 257 -17.50 5.74 -29.66
N ASP A 258 -17.97 5.71 -30.93
CA ASP A 258 -19.39 5.77 -31.30
C ASP A 258 -20.16 4.46 -31.03
N ASP A 259 -19.46 3.32 -30.92
CA ASP A 259 -20.08 2.00 -30.81
C ASP A 259 -20.47 1.63 -29.36
N ASP A 260 -19.91 2.31 -28.35
CA ASP A 260 -20.15 2.02 -26.93
C ASP A 260 -19.80 3.21 -26.00
N PRO A 261 -20.66 4.24 -25.91
CA PRO A 261 -20.35 5.48 -25.19
C PRO A 261 -20.29 5.32 -23.66
N GLU A 262 -20.94 4.30 -23.09
CA GLU A 262 -20.88 4.02 -21.65
C GLU A 262 -19.52 3.42 -21.23
N ARG A 263 -18.76 2.87 -22.19
CA ARG A 263 -17.48 2.17 -22.00
C ARG A 263 -16.26 3.07 -21.79
N LEU A 264 -16.39 4.37 -22.04
CA LEU A 264 -15.30 5.36 -21.97
C LEU A 264 -15.55 6.42 -20.89
N THR A 265 -16.57 6.23 -20.05
CA THR A 265 -16.90 7.21 -19.02
C THR A 265 -16.21 6.84 -17.71
N PRO A 266 -15.31 7.70 -17.17
CA PRO A 266 -14.70 7.46 -15.88
C PRO A 266 -15.74 7.28 -14.77
N ILE A 267 -15.52 6.31 -13.88
CA ILE A 267 -16.33 6.19 -12.66
C ILE A 267 -16.18 7.49 -11.85
N PRO A 268 -17.28 8.14 -11.43
CA PRO A 268 -17.20 9.36 -10.65
C PRO A 268 -16.47 9.15 -9.32
N ILE A 269 -15.49 10.01 -9.02
CA ILE A 269 -14.68 9.94 -7.79
C ILE A 269 -15.04 11.01 -6.75
N ARG A 270 -16.02 11.86 -7.05
CA ARG A 270 -16.39 12.98 -6.18
C ARG A 270 -17.05 12.46 -4.89
N SER A 271 -16.49 12.85 -3.74
CA SER A 271 -17.01 12.55 -2.40
C SER A 271 -17.77 13.75 -1.83
N PRO A 272 -19.10 13.65 -1.61
CA PRO A 272 -19.88 14.70 -0.95
C PRO A 272 -19.36 15.10 0.43
N ARG A 273 -18.72 14.15 1.14
CA ARG A 273 -18.14 14.36 2.47
C ARG A 273 -16.92 15.27 2.40
N ILE A 274 -15.99 14.99 1.47
CA ILE A 274 -14.79 15.80 1.28
C ILE A 274 -15.21 17.20 0.81
N ASP A 275 -16.08 17.27 -0.19
CA ASP A 275 -16.61 18.53 -0.72
C ASP A 275 -17.23 19.42 0.36
N ALA A 276 -18.03 18.84 1.27
CA ALA A 276 -18.66 19.59 2.36
C ALA A 276 -17.62 20.17 3.32
N VAL A 277 -16.58 19.40 3.66
CA VAL A 277 -15.49 19.83 4.55
C VAL A 277 -14.67 20.95 3.91
N LEU A 278 -14.33 20.82 2.62
CA LEU A 278 -13.59 21.84 1.88
C LEU A 278 -14.39 23.15 1.77
N ARG A 279 -15.67 23.07 1.41
CA ARG A 279 -16.56 24.25 1.36
C ARG A 279 -16.71 24.93 2.72
N ALA A 280 -16.86 24.17 3.80
CA ALA A 280 -16.96 24.71 5.15
C ALA A 280 -15.68 25.46 5.58
N ALA A 281 -14.53 25.04 5.04
CA ALA A 281 -13.24 25.69 5.24
C ALA A 281 -12.94 26.83 4.25
N GLY A 282 -13.90 27.21 3.40
CA GLY A 282 -13.77 28.31 2.45
C GLY A 282 -13.03 27.99 1.15
N TRP A 283 -12.80 26.71 0.86
CA TRP A 283 -12.25 26.28 -0.43
C TRP A 283 -13.37 26.24 -1.48
N ASN A 284 -13.28 27.14 -2.45
CA ASN A 284 -14.04 27.08 -3.70
C ASN A 284 -13.13 26.50 -4.76
N TRP A 285 -13.46 25.31 -5.26
CA TRP A 285 -12.70 24.56 -6.25
C TRP A 285 -13.64 23.87 -7.22
#